data_AF-A0A8H9WNQ4-F1
#
_entry.id   AF-A0A8H9WNQ4-F1
#
_cell.length_a   1.000
_cell.length_b   1.000
_cell.length_c   1.000
_cell.angle_alpha   90.00
_cell.angle_beta   90.00
_cell.angle_gamma   90.00
#
_symmetry.space_group_name_H-M   'P 1'
#
loop_
_entity.id
_entity.type
_entity.pdbx_description
1 polymer ?
#
loop_
_entity_poly.entity_id
_entity_poly.type
_entity_poly.pdbx_seq_one_letter_code
_entity_poly.pdbx_strand_id
1 'polypeptide(L)'
;MSTINVTNQDGAAQPFLRGILTRSLQKAGLSFSDAYQIACEVRDTFDQDENISTKQILDKTSTLLSAQFGPNATHSYITGQRDAAWILVRDTAGYEEWFSRNLHQRRLEICGLHMEEAERLTHKIHDGLLELRQTKIDRDVLRDYTVNILREEAGDKFADNYTAWHYFLKSDQPLIIMIGGTAGVGKSTLSAEIATRFNITRYQSTDMLREVMRTMVAVQLMPELHESSFNAWKALPEHQEHASGSKRVIDGYHRQADLVEVAAEAVLQRALRENVSLLLEGVHVRPSLINKIPHDTNAIVIQIILGVTNKKQLQRQFQGRSKSSQDRRADRYLESFDAIWELQTSLLAEAKTANLSIIINDNLIDALAMIMRSISNSLRDHNLKTGQS
;
A
#
# COMPACT_ATOMS: atom_id res chain seq x y z
N MET A 1 13.45 -8.59 -26.46
CA MET A 1 14.21 -7.55 -25.74
C MET A 1 15.27 -7.05 -26.71
N SER A 2 15.17 -5.78 -27.12
CA SER A 2 16.18 -5.10 -27.92
C SER A 2 17.49 -5.05 -27.12
N THR A 3 18.58 -5.52 -27.72
CA THR A 3 19.93 -5.35 -27.19
C THR A 3 20.41 -3.96 -27.52
N ILE A 4 20.47 -3.08 -26.53
CA ILE A 4 20.99 -1.72 -26.66
C ILE A 4 22.52 -1.80 -26.63
N ASN A 5 23.19 -1.28 -27.66
CA ASN A 5 24.65 -1.20 -27.70
C ASN A 5 25.13 0.18 -27.24
N VAL A 6 26.15 0.19 -26.38
CA VAL A 6 26.80 1.38 -25.83
C VAL A 6 28.14 1.58 -26.51
N THR A 7 28.32 2.74 -27.14
CA THR A 7 29.58 3.15 -27.76
C THR A 7 30.40 4.03 -26.81
N ASN A 8 31.66 3.65 -26.60
CA ASN A 8 32.64 4.43 -25.85
C ASN A 8 33.34 5.46 -26.77
N GLN A 9 34.06 6.40 -26.17
CA GLN A 9 34.81 7.43 -26.92
C GLN A 9 35.88 6.84 -27.87
N ASP A 10 36.38 5.64 -27.56
CA ASP A 10 37.36 4.91 -28.39
C ASP A 10 36.71 4.08 -29.52
N GLY A 11 35.40 4.21 -29.74
CA GLY A 11 34.66 3.50 -30.79
C GLY A 11 34.32 2.04 -30.47
N ALA A 12 34.70 1.53 -29.31
CA ALA A 12 34.30 0.21 -28.85
C ALA A 12 32.81 0.17 -28.48
N ALA A 13 32.08 -0.84 -28.97
CA ALA A 13 30.67 -1.06 -28.68
C ALA A 13 30.48 -2.26 -27.74
N GLN A 14 29.70 -2.09 -26.67
CA GLN A 14 29.35 -3.15 -25.72
C GLN A 14 27.86 -3.10 -25.37
N PRO A 15 27.22 -4.24 -25.07
CA PRO A 15 25.81 -4.22 -24.66
C PRO A 15 25.62 -3.43 -23.36
N PHE A 16 24.52 -2.68 -23.26
CA PHE A 16 24.14 -2.02 -22.03
C PHE A 16 23.82 -3.06 -20.96
N LEU A 17 24.62 -3.07 -19.89
CA LEU A 17 24.40 -3.96 -18.75
C LEU A 17 23.96 -3.14 -17.54
N ARG A 18 22.69 -3.28 -17.12
CA ARG A 18 22.13 -2.64 -15.91
C ARG A 18 23.09 -2.77 -14.73
N GLY A 19 23.66 -3.96 -14.52
CA GLY A 19 24.59 -4.25 -13.41
C GLY A 19 25.89 -3.44 -13.42
N ILE A 20 26.41 -3.03 -14.58
CA ILE A 20 27.59 -2.15 -14.65
C ILE A 20 27.23 -0.75 -14.15
N LEU A 21 26.09 -0.21 -14.62
CA LEU A 21 25.62 1.11 -14.19
C LEU A 21 25.23 1.10 -12.72
N THR A 22 24.52 0.07 -12.25
CA THR A 22 24.21 -0.12 -10.82
C THR A 22 25.49 -0.11 -9.98
N ARG A 23 26.52 -0.86 -10.39
CA ARG A 23 27.80 -0.88 -9.66
C ARG A 23 28.53 0.46 -9.72
N SER A 24 28.43 1.20 -10.83
CA SER A 24 28.97 2.56 -10.97
C SER A 24 28.30 3.54 -10.01
N LEU A 25 26.97 3.48 -9.94
CA LEU A 25 26.15 4.30 -9.03
C LEU A 25 26.39 3.93 -7.56
N GLN A 26 26.51 2.65 -7.24
CA GLN A 26 26.89 2.21 -5.90
C GLN A 26 28.29 2.70 -5.51
N LYS A 27 29.24 2.75 -6.45
CA LYS A 27 30.57 3.35 -6.22
C LYS A 27 30.50 4.85 -5.94
N ALA A 28 29.48 5.55 -6.47
CA ALA A 28 29.13 6.93 -6.14
C ALA A 28 28.12 7.04 -4.99
N GLY A 29 28.02 6.02 -4.13
CA GLY A 29 27.36 6.12 -2.83
C GLY A 29 25.87 5.79 -2.80
N LEU A 30 25.27 5.34 -3.90
CA LEU A 30 23.85 4.94 -3.89
C LEU A 30 23.63 3.58 -3.22
N SER A 31 22.48 3.42 -2.57
CA SER A 31 22.02 2.10 -2.09
C SER A 31 21.81 1.15 -3.28
N PHE A 32 21.82 -0.17 -3.04
CA PHE A 32 21.59 -1.13 -4.13
C PHE A 32 20.22 -0.94 -4.79
N SER A 33 19.17 -0.70 -4.00
CA SER A 33 17.82 -0.49 -4.52
C SER A 33 17.75 0.76 -5.40
N ASP A 34 18.33 1.88 -4.96
CA ASP A 34 18.30 3.14 -5.70
C ASP A 34 19.16 3.04 -6.98
N ALA A 35 20.36 2.48 -6.87
CA ALA A 35 21.24 2.27 -8.01
C ALA A 35 20.65 1.31 -9.04
N TYR A 36 19.92 0.29 -8.60
CA TYR A 36 19.22 -0.64 -9.49
C TYR A 36 18.03 0.04 -10.17
N GLN A 37 17.23 0.82 -9.42
CA GLN A 37 16.09 1.54 -9.97
C GLN A 37 16.52 2.55 -11.03
N ILE A 38 17.54 3.38 -10.76
CA ILE A 38 18.07 4.31 -11.77
C ILE A 38 18.59 3.55 -12.99
N ALA A 39 19.31 2.44 -12.81
CA ALA A 39 19.78 1.64 -13.94
C ALA A 39 18.62 1.05 -14.77
N CYS A 40 17.48 0.75 -14.12
CA CYS A 40 16.27 0.33 -14.81
C CYS A 40 15.66 1.47 -15.63
N GLU A 41 15.46 2.63 -15.02
CA GLU A 41 14.90 3.82 -15.68
C GLU A 41 15.76 4.31 -16.85
N VAL A 42 17.10 4.24 -16.72
CA VAL A 42 18.02 4.54 -17.82
C VAL A 42 17.84 3.54 -18.97
N ARG A 43 17.77 2.22 -18.70
CA ARG A 43 17.52 1.21 -19.75
C ARG A 43 16.18 1.43 -20.44
N ASP A 44 15.14 1.71 -19.65
CA ASP A 44 13.77 1.83 -20.15
C ASP A 44 13.60 3.10 -20.98
N THR A 45 14.38 4.16 -20.70
CA THR A 45 14.42 5.38 -21.53
C THR A 45 14.94 5.12 -22.94
N PHE A 46 15.90 4.19 -23.08
CA PHE A 46 16.56 3.89 -24.35
C PHE A 46 16.07 2.58 -24.98
N ASP A 47 14.91 2.07 -24.58
CA ASP A 47 14.42 0.74 -25.03
C ASP A 47 14.19 0.67 -26.56
N GLN A 48 13.95 1.83 -27.18
CA GLN A 48 13.74 1.97 -28.62
C GLN A 48 15.03 2.29 -29.40
N ASP A 49 16.15 2.50 -28.71
CA ASP A 49 17.42 2.87 -29.33
C ASP A 49 18.33 1.64 -29.49
N GLU A 50 18.82 1.39 -30.70
CA GLU A 50 19.75 0.27 -30.96
C GLU A 50 21.18 0.61 -30.55
N ASN A 51 21.59 1.88 -30.67
CA ASN A 51 22.94 2.36 -30.37
C ASN A 51 22.87 3.66 -29.59
N ILE A 52 23.47 3.67 -28.40
CA ILE A 52 23.62 4.84 -27.54
C ILE A 52 25.09 5.06 -27.20
N SER A 53 25.45 6.30 -26.88
CA SER A 53 26.80 6.65 -26.43
C SER A 53 26.89 6.65 -24.90
N THR A 54 28.10 6.45 -24.38
CA THR A 54 28.37 6.60 -22.94
C THR A 54 27.98 7.98 -22.41
N LYS A 55 28.09 9.03 -23.26
CA LYS A 55 27.68 10.39 -22.91
C LYS A 55 26.17 10.50 -22.70
N GLN A 56 25.35 9.89 -23.57
CA GLN A 56 23.90 9.87 -23.41
C GLN A 56 23.46 9.15 -22.13
N ILE A 57 24.15 8.05 -21.78
CA ILE A 57 23.92 7.36 -20.50
C ILE A 57 24.28 8.29 -19.33
N LEU A 58 25.43 8.96 -19.39
CA LEU A 58 25.88 9.88 -18.35
C LEU A 58 24.90 11.05 -18.16
N ASP A 59 24.46 11.68 -19.24
CA ASP A 59 23.54 12.82 -19.23
C ASP A 59 22.18 12.40 -18.63
N LYS A 60 21.65 11.24 -19.06
CA LYS A 60 20.39 10.73 -18.51
C LYS A 60 20.51 10.34 -17.04
N THR A 61 21.59 9.64 -16.67
CA THR A 61 21.86 9.27 -15.28
C THR A 61 22.00 10.51 -14.40
N SER A 62 22.71 11.54 -14.87
CA SER A 62 22.88 12.81 -14.16
C SER A 62 21.56 13.56 -13.97
N THR A 63 20.68 13.51 -14.97
CA THR A 63 19.32 14.08 -14.90
C THR A 63 18.49 13.37 -13.84
N LEU A 64 18.49 12.02 -13.84
CA LEU A 64 17.77 11.22 -12.85
C LEU A 64 18.35 11.42 -11.43
N LEU A 65 19.68 11.47 -11.30
CA LEU A 65 20.35 11.73 -10.03
C LEU A 65 20.00 13.11 -9.48
N SER A 66 20.01 14.15 -10.34
CA SER A 66 19.65 15.50 -9.94
C SER A 66 18.19 15.60 -9.51
N ALA A 67 17.29 14.93 -10.24
CA ALA A 67 15.87 14.92 -9.93
C ALA A 67 15.53 14.16 -8.63
N GLN A 68 16.19 13.02 -8.38
CA GLN A 68 15.85 12.16 -7.24
C GLN A 68 16.69 12.42 -5.98
N PHE A 69 17.92 12.92 -6.13
CA PHE A 69 18.90 13.06 -5.04
C PHE A 69 19.53 14.45 -4.96
N GLY A 70 19.22 15.35 -5.90
CA GLY A 70 19.73 16.72 -5.96
C GLY A 70 21.09 16.86 -6.65
N PRO A 71 21.55 18.11 -6.86
CA PRO A 71 22.73 18.41 -7.68
C PRO A 71 24.05 17.86 -7.11
N ASN A 72 24.12 17.65 -5.79
CA ASN A 72 25.31 17.11 -5.13
C ASN A 72 25.57 15.65 -5.51
N ALA A 73 24.53 14.81 -5.63
CA ALA A 73 24.68 13.42 -6.05
C ALA A 73 25.18 13.30 -7.50
N THR A 74 24.73 14.20 -8.37
CA THR A 74 25.23 14.32 -9.74
C THR A 74 26.70 14.75 -9.75
N HIS A 75 27.07 15.72 -8.93
CA HIS A 75 28.46 16.16 -8.81
C HIS A 75 29.38 15.01 -8.36
N SER A 76 29.02 14.28 -7.30
CA SER A 76 29.80 13.14 -6.79
C SER A 76 29.92 12.00 -7.80
N TYR A 77 28.88 11.74 -8.60
CA TYR A 77 28.92 10.74 -9.67
C TYR A 77 29.84 11.16 -10.82
N ILE A 78 29.84 12.44 -11.20
CA ILE A 78 30.64 12.97 -12.32
C ILE A 78 32.12 13.16 -11.93
N THR A 79 32.42 13.72 -10.77
CA THR A 79 33.80 14.07 -10.38
C THR A 79 34.56 12.92 -9.72
N GLY A 80 33.88 11.85 -9.30
CA GLY A 80 34.49 10.76 -8.54
C GLY A 80 35.05 11.19 -7.17
N GLN A 81 34.86 12.45 -6.78
CA GLN A 81 35.24 12.99 -5.47
C GLN A 81 34.11 12.73 -4.47
N ARG A 82 34.50 12.15 -3.33
CA ARG A 82 33.63 11.78 -2.20
C ARG A 82 33.25 13.02 -1.39
N ASP A 83 32.56 13.98 -2.00
CA ASP A 83 32.08 15.14 -1.26
C ASP A 83 30.77 14.82 -0.54
N ALA A 84 30.90 14.52 0.75
CA ALA A 84 30.10 15.01 1.86
C ALA A 84 28.55 15.09 1.74
N ALA A 85 27.91 14.25 0.93
CA ALA A 85 26.44 14.18 0.85
C ALA A 85 25.86 12.82 1.31
N TRP A 86 26.71 11.87 1.73
CA TRP A 86 26.30 10.50 2.04
C TRP A 86 26.26 10.27 3.57
N ILE A 87 25.06 10.22 4.15
CA ILE A 87 24.86 9.95 5.59
C ILE A 87 24.67 8.44 5.78
N LEU A 88 25.59 7.80 6.50
CA LEU A 88 25.50 6.38 6.81
C LEU A 88 24.63 6.17 8.06
N VAL A 89 23.54 5.42 7.92
CA VAL A 89 22.63 5.06 9.01
C VAL A 89 23.01 3.68 9.53
N ARG A 90 23.33 3.58 10.82
CA ARG A 90 23.63 2.31 11.49
C ARG A 90 22.43 1.86 12.32
N ASP A 91 22.05 0.60 12.19
CA ASP A 91 21.08 -0.03 13.10
C ASP A 91 21.80 -0.65 14.32
N THR A 92 21.06 -0.86 15.40
CA THR A 92 21.47 -1.53 16.63
C THR A 92 22.08 -2.92 16.41
N ALA A 93 21.67 -3.63 15.35
CA ALA A 93 22.23 -4.90 14.93
C ALA A 93 23.58 -4.79 14.17
N GLY A 94 24.11 -3.58 13.98
CA GLY A 94 25.37 -3.31 13.27
C GLY A 94 25.25 -3.26 11.74
N TYR A 95 24.03 -3.39 11.20
CA TYR A 95 23.79 -3.20 9.76
C TYR A 95 23.91 -1.72 9.40
N GLU A 96 24.64 -1.43 8.32
CA GLU A 96 24.86 -0.06 7.84
C GLU A 96 24.19 0.12 6.48
N GLU A 97 23.34 1.14 6.37
CA GLU A 97 22.69 1.54 5.12
C GLU A 97 22.86 3.04 4.88
N TRP A 98 22.83 3.46 3.63
CA TRP A 98 22.81 4.90 3.32
C TRP A 98 21.42 5.48 3.57
N PHE A 99 21.37 6.72 4.07
CA PHE A 99 20.11 7.45 4.18
C PHE A 99 19.48 7.60 2.79
N SER A 100 18.35 6.93 2.57
CA SER A 100 17.57 7.07 1.34
C SER A 100 16.46 8.09 1.55
N ARG A 101 16.54 9.21 0.80
CA ARG A 101 15.50 10.26 0.76
C ARG A 101 14.15 9.65 0.42
N ASN A 102 14.08 8.81 -0.61
CA ASN A 102 12.83 8.17 -1.02
C ASN A 102 12.24 7.26 0.08
N LEU A 103 13.08 6.45 0.73
CA LEU A 103 12.62 5.58 1.80
C LEU A 103 12.13 6.38 3.01
N HIS A 104 12.83 7.44 3.38
CA HIS A 104 12.44 8.31 4.49
C HIS A 104 11.12 9.05 4.18
N GLN A 105 10.99 9.63 2.98
CA GLN A 105 9.75 10.22 2.49
C GLN A 105 8.58 9.23 2.57
N ARG A 106 8.74 8.00 2.05
CA ARG A 106 7.67 6.98 2.13
C ARG A 106 7.27 6.67 3.57
N ARG A 107 8.22 6.64 4.52
CA ARG A 107 7.90 6.47 5.94
C ARG A 107 7.07 7.63 6.48
N LEU A 108 7.40 8.87 6.10
CA LEU A 108 6.62 10.05 6.47
C LEU A 108 5.19 10.00 5.89
N GLU A 109 5.04 9.59 4.62
CA GLU A 109 3.73 9.39 4.02
C GLU A 109 2.92 8.28 4.73
N ILE A 110 3.58 7.22 5.20
CA ILE A 110 2.93 6.16 5.98
C ILE A 110 2.36 6.68 7.30
N CYS A 111 2.99 7.71 7.88
CA CYS A 111 2.50 8.36 9.10
C CYS A 111 1.29 9.28 8.85
N GLY A 112 0.85 9.40 7.58
CA GLY A 112 -0.30 10.18 7.14
C GLY A 112 0.04 11.57 6.61
N LEU A 113 1.31 11.89 6.37
CA LEU A 113 1.70 13.15 5.71
C LEU A 113 1.37 13.07 4.22
N HIS A 114 0.91 14.19 3.64
CA HIS A 114 0.74 14.31 2.20
C HIS A 114 2.11 14.31 1.49
N MET A 115 2.15 13.84 0.24
CA MET A 115 3.38 13.66 -0.53
C MET A 115 4.28 14.90 -0.57
N GLU A 116 3.70 16.07 -0.86
CA GLU A 116 4.46 17.34 -0.94
C GLU A 116 5.13 17.70 0.39
N GLU A 117 4.41 17.51 1.50
CA GLU A 117 4.91 17.83 2.83
C GLU A 117 5.94 16.79 3.30
N ALA A 118 5.71 15.51 3.01
CA ALA A 118 6.68 14.45 3.28
C ALA A 118 7.99 14.68 2.52
N GLU A 119 7.93 15.10 1.25
CA GLU A 119 9.10 15.45 0.45
C GLU A 119 9.84 16.65 1.03
N ARG A 120 9.12 17.75 1.31
CA ARG A 120 9.69 18.96 1.91
C ARG A 120 10.42 18.67 3.22
N LEU A 121 9.78 17.93 4.13
CA LEU A 121 10.35 17.58 5.43
C LEU A 121 11.53 16.63 5.32
N THR A 122 11.48 15.67 4.40
CA THR A 122 12.61 14.77 4.13
C THR A 122 13.84 15.55 3.69
N HIS A 123 13.65 16.51 2.79
CA HIS A 123 14.75 17.34 2.30
C HIS A 123 15.29 18.27 3.39
N LYS A 124 14.44 18.87 4.22
CA LYS A 124 14.87 19.63 5.41
C LYS A 124 15.68 18.77 6.40
N ILE A 125 15.24 17.54 6.67
CA ILE A 125 15.94 16.60 7.56
C ILE A 125 17.31 16.27 7.00
N HIS A 126 17.37 15.91 5.72
CA HIS A 126 18.62 15.58 5.04
C HIS A 126 19.61 16.75 5.06
N ASP A 127 19.17 17.95 4.69
CA ASP A 127 20.04 19.12 4.62
C ASP A 127 20.56 19.52 6.01
N GLY A 128 19.72 19.45 7.04
CA GLY A 128 20.16 19.68 8.42
C GLY A 128 21.17 18.64 8.92
N LEU A 129 21.06 17.36 8.49
CA LEU A 129 22.08 16.35 8.81
C LEU A 129 23.42 16.64 8.13
N LEU A 130 23.41 17.19 6.91
CA LEU A 130 24.62 17.62 6.21
C LEU A 130 25.27 18.84 6.89
N GLU A 131 24.48 19.82 7.32
CA GLU A 131 24.96 20.99 8.06
C GLU A 131 25.63 20.61 9.38
N LEU A 132 25.06 19.61 10.08
CA LEU A 132 25.65 19.03 11.30
C LEU A 132 26.95 18.24 11.03
N ARG A 133 27.38 18.12 9.76
CA ARG A 133 28.54 17.33 9.30
C ARG A 133 28.51 15.88 9.76
N GLN A 134 27.31 15.33 9.97
CA GLN A 134 27.15 13.94 10.36
C GLN A 134 27.27 13.05 9.14
N THR A 135 28.42 12.39 9.00
CA THR A 135 28.65 11.38 7.94
C THR A 135 28.16 9.99 8.37
N LYS A 136 27.91 9.79 9.67
CA LYS A 136 27.33 8.58 10.25
C LYS A 136 26.36 8.94 11.38
N ILE A 137 25.22 8.26 11.44
CA ILE A 137 24.19 8.46 12.47
C ILE A 137 23.56 7.11 12.85
N ASP A 138 23.29 6.90 14.13
CA ASP A 138 22.53 5.72 14.56
C ASP A 138 21.04 5.92 14.25
N ARG A 139 20.33 4.82 13.92
CA ARG A 139 18.93 4.85 13.50
C ARG A 139 18.00 5.49 14.56
N ASP A 140 18.26 5.25 15.84
CA ASP A 140 17.47 5.84 16.92
C ASP A 140 17.75 7.35 17.08
N VAL A 141 18.98 7.81 16.81
CA VAL A 141 19.31 9.24 16.79
C VAL A 141 18.68 9.94 15.59
N LEU A 142 18.69 9.30 14.41
CA LEU A 142 17.99 9.78 13.22
C LEU A 142 16.48 9.87 13.46
N ARG A 143 15.90 8.90 14.18
CA ARG A 143 14.50 8.94 14.60
C ARG A 143 14.25 10.17 15.47
N ASP A 144 15.03 10.39 16.52
CA ASP A 144 14.82 11.51 17.45
C ASP A 144 14.94 12.86 16.74
N TYR A 145 15.92 12.98 15.83
CA TYR A 145 16.08 14.16 14.98
C TYR A 145 14.87 14.37 14.06
N THR A 146 14.38 13.31 13.42
CA THR A 146 13.16 13.35 12.59
C THR A 146 11.94 13.75 13.42
N VAL A 147 11.75 13.14 14.60
CA VAL A 147 10.64 13.41 15.52
C VAL A 147 10.60 14.86 15.95
N ASN A 148 11.75 15.47 16.28
CA ASN A 148 11.82 16.87 16.67
C ASN A 148 11.37 17.80 15.53
N ILE A 149 11.86 17.56 14.30
CA ILE A 149 11.44 18.35 13.13
C ILE A 149 9.94 18.15 12.85
N LEU A 150 9.43 16.92 12.99
CA LEU A 150 8.00 16.65 12.81
C LEU A 150 7.14 17.36 13.86
N ARG A 151 7.57 17.41 15.14
CA ARG A 151 6.84 18.16 16.18
C ARG A 151 6.75 19.64 15.87
N GLU A 152 7.87 20.23 15.43
CA GLU A 152 7.95 21.66 15.12
C GLU A 152 7.13 22.06 13.88
N GLU A 153 7.20 21.26 12.81
CA GLU A 153 6.67 21.66 11.50
C GLU A 153 5.30 21.06 11.17
N ALA A 154 5.05 19.81 11.60
CA ALA A 154 3.82 19.08 11.27
C ALA A 154 2.90 18.89 12.49
N GLY A 155 3.46 18.99 13.71
CA GLY A 155 2.76 18.84 14.98
C GLY A 155 2.94 17.46 15.63
N ASP A 156 2.69 17.40 16.94
CA ASP A 156 2.95 16.24 17.79
C ASP A 156 2.32 14.95 17.27
N LYS A 157 1.12 15.02 16.70
CA LYS A 157 0.40 13.85 16.19
C LYS A 157 1.20 13.08 15.14
N PHE A 158 1.88 13.77 14.22
CA PHE A 158 2.69 13.10 13.19
C PHE A 158 3.99 12.53 13.74
N ALA A 159 4.60 13.24 14.69
CA ALA A 159 5.79 12.78 15.39
C ALA A 159 5.51 11.51 16.22
N ASP A 160 4.36 11.46 16.89
CA ASP A 160 3.90 10.29 17.64
C ASP A 160 3.61 9.11 16.70
N ASN A 161 2.96 9.37 15.56
CA ASN A 161 2.71 8.34 14.54
C ASN A 161 4.03 7.76 13.98
N TYR A 162 5.01 8.62 13.71
CA TYR A 162 6.34 8.20 13.25
C TYR A 162 7.04 7.33 14.29
N THR A 163 6.96 7.73 15.56
CA THR A 163 7.52 6.96 16.68
C THR A 163 6.82 5.60 16.81
N ALA A 164 5.49 5.58 16.69
CA ALA A 164 4.72 4.34 16.76
C ALA A 164 5.07 3.37 15.63
N TRP A 165 5.22 3.89 14.40
CA TRP A 165 5.67 3.13 13.25
C TRP A 165 7.08 2.56 13.43
N HIS A 166 8.00 3.35 13.97
CA HIS A 166 9.38 2.90 14.26
C HIS A 166 9.40 1.73 15.24
N TYR A 167 8.63 1.79 16.32
CA TYR A 167 8.55 0.68 17.28
C TYR A 167 7.85 -0.55 16.72
N PHE A 168 6.80 -0.37 15.90
CA PHE A 168 6.16 -1.47 15.20
C PHE A 168 7.13 -2.23 14.30
N LEU A 169 7.98 -1.53 13.54
CA LEU A 169 9.00 -2.16 12.71
C LEU A 169 10.05 -2.95 13.52
N LYS A 170 10.18 -2.66 14.82
CA LYS A 170 11.08 -3.38 15.75
C LYS A 170 10.37 -4.47 16.56
N SER A 171 9.03 -4.58 16.54
CA SER A 171 8.29 -5.42 17.48
C SER A 171 8.10 -6.88 17.03
N ASP A 172 8.54 -7.26 15.82
CA ASP A 172 8.28 -8.58 15.18
C ASP A 172 6.80 -8.98 15.13
N GLN A 173 5.89 -8.02 15.37
CA GLN A 173 4.45 -8.25 15.39
C GLN A 173 3.87 -8.20 13.97
N PRO A 174 2.96 -9.12 13.62
CA PRO A 174 2.32 -9.10 12.32
C PRO A 174 1.22 -8.03 12.29
N LEU A 175 1.08 -7.39 11.13
CA LEU A 175 0.02 -6.42 10.85
C LEU A 175 -1.06 -7.07 9.99
N ILE A 176 -2.27 -7.19 10.55
CA ILE A 176 -3.44 -7.73 9.87
C ILE A 176 -4.35 -6.56 9.49
N ILE A 177 -4.46 -6.27 8.19
CA ILE A 177 -5.32 -5.22 7.66
C ILE A 177 -6.50 -5.86 6.94
N MET A 178 -7.71 -5.52 7.38
CA MET A 178 -8.97 -5.99 6.80
C MET A 178 -9.73 -4.82 6.18
N ILE A 179 -10.02 -4.89 4.88
CA ILE A 179 -10.70 -3.80 4.14
C ILE A 179 -12.03 -4.32 3.58
N GLY A 180 -13.13 -3.91 4.21
CA GLY A 180 -14.50 -4.22 3.78
C GLY A 180 -15.12 -3.14 2.89
N GLY A 181 -16.22 -3.50 2.21
CA GLY A 181 -17.03 -2.57 1.40
C GLY A 181 -17.58 -3.20 0.13
N THR A 182 -18.56 -2.56 -0.50
CA THR A 182 -19.26 -3.11 -1.68
C THR A 182 -18.48 -2.96 -2.99
N ALA A 183 -19.00 -3.53 -4.07
CA ALA A 183 -18.41 -3.36 -5.40
C ALA A 183 -18.36 -1.87 -5.77
N GLY A 184 -17.27 -1.43 -6.40
CA GLY A 184 -17.17 -0.07 -6.92
C GLY A 184 -16.78 1.02 -5.94
N VAL A 185 -16.46 0.72 -4.67
CA VAL A 185 -15.98 1.73 -3.69
C VAL A 185 -14.44 1.91 -3.69
N GLY A 186 -13.74 1.30 -4.65
CA GLY A 186 -12.28 1.44 -4.79
C GLY A 186 -11.41 0.58 -3.86
N LYS A 187 -11.96 -0.48 -3.23
CA LYS A 187 -11.23 -1.38 -2.32
C LYS A 187 -9.92 -1.91 -2.87
N SER A 188 -9.93 -2.55 -4.04
CA SER A 188 -8.75 -3.21 -4.60
C SER A 188 -7.64 -2.21 -4.96
N THR A 189 -8.01 -0.99 -5.38
CA THR A 189 -7.05 0.08 -5.67
C THR A 189 -6.36 0.57 -4.39
N LEU A 190 -7.14 0.92 -3.37
CA LEU A 190 -6.59 1.34 -2.07
C LEU A 190 -5.77 0.21 -1.41
N SER A 191 -6.25 -1.03 -1.50
CA SER A 191 -5.56 -2.20 -0.95
C SER A 191 -4.20 -2.44 -1.60
N ALA A 192 -4.09 -2.27 -2.92
CA ALA A 192 -2.82 -2.41 -3.64
C ALA A 192 -1.80 -1.33 -3.23
N GLU A 193 -2.25 -0.09 -3.08
CA GLU A 193 -1.42 1.02 -2.58
C GLU A 193 -0.94 0.76 -1.14
N ILE A 194 -1.83 0.30 -0.25
CA ILE A 194 -1.50 -0.05 1.13
C ILE A 194 -0.51 -1.21 1.17
N ALA A 195 -0.76 -2.30 0.43
CA ALA A 195 0.12 -3.46 0.38
C ALA A 195 1.54 -3.06 -0.05
N THR A 196 1.64 -2.17 -1.05
CA THR A 196 2.94 -1.64 -1.53
C THR A 196 3.63 -0.79 -0.47
N ARG A 197 2.92 0.12 0.19
CA ARG A 197 3.48 1.03 1.21
C ARG A 197 3.94 0.29 2.48
N PHE A 198 3.15 -0.67 2.95
CA PHE A 198 3.47 -1.48 4.13
C PHE A 198 4.32 -2.71 3.82
N ASN A 199 4.69 -2.94 2.55
CA ASN A 199 5.42 -4.12 2.10
C ASN A 199 4.75 -5.44 2.51
N ILE A 200 3.41 -5.50 2.45
CA ILE A 200 2.63 -6.68 2.79
C ILE A 200 2.58 -7.59 1.56
N THR A 201 3.34 -8.69 1.61
CA THR A 201 3.43 -9.66 0.51
C THR A 201 2.19 -10.56 0.39
N ARG A 202 1.51 -10.82 1.51
CA ARG A 202 0.30 -11.64 1.55
C ARG A 202 -0.92 -10.74 1.39
N TYR A 203 -1.43 -10.66 0.16
CA TYR A 203 -2.64 -9.93 -0.19
C TYR A 203 -3.71 -10.91 -0.70
N GLN A 204 -4.89 -10.91 -0.09
CA GLN A 204 -5.98 -11.84 -0.39
C GLN A 204 -7.31 -11.11 -0.61
N SER A 205 -8.09 -11.56 -1.59
CA SER A 205 -9.42 -11.03 -1.88
C SER A 205 -10.49 -12.07 -1.55
N THR A 206 -11.53 -11.69 -0.81
CA THR A 206 -12.67 -12.58 -0.51
C THR A 206 -13.45 -12.96 -1.76
N ASP A 207 -13.43 -12.13 -2.82
CA ASP A 207 -14.00 -12.51 -4.11
C ASP A 207 -13.22 -13.64 -4.77
N MET A 208 -11.89 -13.68 -4.62
CA MET A 208 -11.06 -14.80 -5.07
C MET A 208 -11.31 -16.07 -4.24
N LEU A 209 -11.49 -15.93 -2.93
CA LEU A 209 -11.86 -17.07 -2.08
C LEU A 209 -13.21 -17.66 -2.51
N ARG A 210 -14.20 -16.80 -2.76
CA ARG A 210 -15.51 -17.21 -3.29
C ARG A 210 -15.38 -17.89 -4.65
N GLU A 211 -14.53 -17.38 -5.54
CA GLU A 211 -14.25 -17.99 -6.85
C GLU A 211 -13.75 -19.43 -6.71
N VAL A 212 -12.79 -19.66 -5.82
CA VAL A 212 -12.25 -21.00 -5.54
C VAL A 212 -13.33 -21.91 -4.95
N MET A 213 -14.10 -21.41 -3.98
CA MET A 213 -15.17 -22.18 -3.35
C MET A 213 -16.27 -22.59 -4.34
N ARG A 214 -16.72 -21.68 -5.21
CA ARG A 214 -17.78 -21.99 -6.19
C ARG A 214 -17.35 -23.02 -7.23
N THR A 215 -16.05 -23.15 -7.52
CA THR A 215 -15.55 -24.22 -8.42
C THR A 215 -15.63 -25.60 -7.75
N MET A 216 -15.49 -25.66 -6.44
CA MET A 216 -15.49 -26.93 -5.69
C MET A 216 -16.88 -27.38 -5.25
N VAL A 217 -17.85 -26.47 -5.16
CA VAL A 217 -19.20 -26.76 -4.66
C VAL A 217 -20.23 -26.62 -5.78
N ALA A 218 -21.02 -27.68 -6.00
CA ALA A 218 -22.09 -27.67 -6.98
C ALA A 218 -23.16 -26.61 -6.68
N VAL A 219 -23.72 -25.98 -7.73
CA VAL A 219 -24.73 -24.92 -7.64
C VAL A 219 -25.93 -25.33 -6.80
N GLN A 220 -26.33 -26.60 -6.87
CA GLN A 220 -27.49 -27.14 -6.17
C GLN A 220 -27.30 -27.20 -4.64
N LEU A 221 -26.06 -27.22 -4.16
CA LEU A 221 -25.74 -27.33 -2.73
C LEU A 221 -25.63 -25.96 -2.06
N MET A 222 -25.00 -25.01 -2.75
CA MET A 222 -24.76 -23.65 -2.25
C MET A 222 -24.96 -22.64 -3.38
N PRO A 223 -26.20 -22.41 -3.84
CA PRO A 223 -26.48 -21.56 -5.00
C PRO A 223 -26.01 -20.11 -4.77
N GLU A 224 -26.01 -19.64 -3.53
CA GLU A 224 -25.55 -18.31 -3.16
C GLU A 224 -24.09 -18.06 -3.59
N LEU A 225 -23.19 -19.05 -3.53
CA LEU A 225 -21.77 -18.87 -3.93
C LEU A 225 -21.59 -18.53 -5.42
N HIS A 226 -22.54 -18.96 -6.25
CA HIS A 226 -22.47 -18.83 -7.70
C HIS A 226 -22.96 -17.47 -8.20
N GLU A 227 -23.66 -16.72 -7.35
CA GLU A 227 -24.10 -15.36 -7.61
C GLU A 227 -23.07 -14.31 -7.18
N SER A 228 -23.19 -13.09 -7.70
CA SER A 228 -22.49 -11.94 -7.13
C SER A 228 -23.08 -11.59 -5.75
N SER A 229 -22.31 -10.94 -4.86
CA SER A 229 -22.79 -10.58 -3.52
C SER A 229 -24.08 -9.77 -3.48
N PHE A 230 -24.24 -8.84 -4.42
CA PHE A 230 -25.46 -8.05 -4.61
C PHE A 230 -26.61 -8.78 -5.32
N ASN A 231 -26.37 -9.99 -5.82
CA ASN A 231 -27.37 -10.83 -6.49
C ASN A 231 -27.62 -12.16 -5.75
N ALA A 232 -26.93 -12.44 -4.65
CA ALA A 232 -27.09 -13.66 -3.87
C ALA A 232 -28.54 -13.88 -3.39
N TRP A 233 -29.32 -12.81 -3.26
CA TRP A 233 -30.74 -12.85 -2.96
C TRP A 233 -31.60 -13.58 -4.01
N LYS A 234 -31.13 -13.68 -5.26
CA LYS A 234 -31.80 -14.44 -6.33
C LYS A 234 -31.74 -15.94 -6.11
N ALA A 235 -30.77 -16.41 -5.33
CA ALA A 235 -30.63 -17.81 -4.93
C ALA A 235 -31.49 -18.15 -3.69
N LEU A 236 -32.15 -17.16 -3.06
CA LEU A 236 -33.03 -17.42 -1.92
C LEU A 236 -34.32 -18.12 -2.38
N PRO A 237 -34.84 -19.08 -1.60
CA PRO A 237 -36.09 -19.76 -1.91
C PRO A 237 -37.29 -18.80 -2.07
N GLU A 238 -38.19 -19.10 -3.02
CA GLU A 238 -39.36 -18.27 -3.39
C GLU A 238 -40.33 -18.02 -2.22
N HIS A 239 -40.41 -18.91 -1.23
CA HIS A 239 -41.30 -18.73 -0.07
C HIS A 239 -40.87 -17.59 0.89
N GLN A 240 -39.75 -16.91 0.63
CA GLN A 240 -39.30 -15.71 1.34
C GLN A 240 -39.66 -14.40 0.61
N GLU A 241 -40.50 -14.45 -0.43
CA GLU A 241 -40.90 -13.30 -1.26
C GLU A 241 -41.69 -12.19 -0.55
N HIS A 242 -42.16 -12.41 0.68
CA HIS A 242 -42.90 -11.41 1.47
C HIS A 242 -42.01 -10.35 2.15
N ALA A 243 -40.68 -10.48 2.06
CA ALA A 243 -39.76 -9.46 2.56
C ALA A 243 -39.62 -8.29 1.57
N SER A 244 -39.50 -7.05 2.08
CA SER A 244 -39.12 -5.89 1.26
C SER A 244 -37.86 -6.18 0.43
N GLY A 245 -37.79 -5.66 -0.80
CA GLY A 245 -36.69 -5.91 -1.73
C GLY A 245 -35.30 -5.69 -1.13
N SER A 246 -35.12 -4.62 -0.34
CA SER A 246 -33.85 -4.36 0.37
C SER A 246 -33.49 -5.45 1.37
N LYS A 247 -34.46 -5.91 2.17
CA LYS A 247 -34.22 -6.95 3.19
C LYS A 247 -33.78 -8.25 2.53
N ARG A 248 -34.42 -8.62 1.41
CA ARG A 248 -34.06 -9.81 0.65
C ARG A 248 -32.63 -9.73 0.10
N VAL A 249 -32.20 -8.56 -0.38
CA VAL A 249 -30.81 -8.29 -0.80
C VAL A 249 -29.83 -8.54 0.35
N ILE A 250 -30.11 -7.98 1.53
CA ILE A 250 -29.24 -8.14 2.72
C ILE A 250 -29.20 -9.61 3.18
N ASP A 251 -30.35 -10.28 3.27
CA ASP A 251 -30.45 -11.68 3.70
C ASP A 251 -29.66 -12.61 2.77
N GLY A 252 -29.79 -12.42 1.46
CA GLY A 252 -29.04 -13.20 0.46
C GLY A 252 -27.54 -12.99 0.56
N TYR A 253 -27.12 -11.73 0.75
CA TYR A 253 -25.73 -11.39 0.99
C TYR A 253 -25.18 -12.02 2.26
N HIS A 254 -25.90 -11.96 3.39
CA HIS A 254 -25.44 -12.56 4.64
C HIS A 254 -25.25 -14.07 4.52
N ARG A 255 -26.17 -14.79 3.86
CA ARG A 255 -25.98 -16.23 3.60
C ARG A 255 -24.72 -16.51 2.78
N GLN A 256 -24.47 -15.72 1.72
CA GLN A 256 -23.23 -15.86 0.95
C GLN A 256 -21.99 -15.53 1.81
N ALA A 257 -22.04 -14.44 2.58
CA ALA A 257 -20.95 -13.99 3.43
C ALA A 257 -20.62 -15.03 4.51
N ASP A 258 -21.61 -15.64 5.15
CA ASP A 258 -21.41 -16.70 6.14
C ASP A 258 -20.60 -17.88 5.55
N LEU A 259 -20.84 -18.23 4.28
CA LEU A 259 -20.07 -19.27 3.59
C LEU A 259 -18.63 -18.83 3.31
N VAL A 260 -18.43 -17.65 2.72
CA VAL A 260 -17.11 -17.16 2.31
C VAL A 260 -16.23 -16.79 3.52
N GLU A 261 -16.84 -16.34 4.62
CA GLU A 261 -16.13 -16.00 5.85
C GLU A 261 -15.40 -17.18 6.47
N VAL A 262 -15.87 -18.42 6.25
CA VAL A 262 -15.14 -19.63 6.71
C VAL A 262 -13.75 -19.70 6.06
N ALA A 263 -13.67 -19.40 4.75
CA ALA A 263 -12.39 -19.36 4.05
C ALA A 263 -11.55 -18.15 4.47
N ALA A 264 -12.17 -16.99 4.66
CA ALA A 264 -11.49 -15.79 5.15
C ALA A 264 -10.89 -15.99 6.55
N GLU A 265 -11.64 -16.62 7.45
CA GLU A 265 -11.20 -17.01 8.79
C GLU A 265 -10.01 -17.96 8.72
N ALA A 266 -10.05 -18.98 7.86
CA ALA A 266 -8.91 -19.89 7.67
C ALA A 266 -7.63 -19.16 7.20
N VAL A 267 -7.77 -18.18 6.31
CA VAL A 267 -6.64 -17.33 5.85
C VAL A 267 -6.10 -16.47 7.00
N LEU A 268 -6.97 -15.84 7.78
CA LEU A 268 -6.59 -15.05 8.96
C LEU A 268 -5.84 -15.90 9.99
N GLN A 269 -6.42 -17.04 10.38
CA GLN A 269 -5.84 -17.96 11.36
C GLN A 269 -4.47 -18.49 10.91
N ARG A 270 -4.30 -18.74 9.61
CA ARG A 270 -3.00 -19.13 9.06
C ARG A 270 -1.97 -18.00 9.17
N ALA A 271 -2.34 -16.77 8.84
CA ALA A 271 -1.42 -15.62 8.93
C ALA A 271 -1.00 -15.35 10.39
N LEU A 272 -1.93 -15.47 11.33
CA LEU A 272 -1.62 -15.38 12.77
C LEU A 272 -0.65 -16.49 13.21
N ARG A 273 -0.93 -17.75 12.83
CA ARG A 273 -0.06 -18.89 13.19
C ARG A 273 1.35 -18.79 12.60
N GLU A 274 1.46 -18.29 11.36
CA GLU A 274 2.74 -18.09 10.69
C GLU A 274 3.46 -16.81 11.16
N ASN A 275 2.86 -16.01 12.05
CA ASN A 275 3.35 -14.70 12.51
C ASN A 275 3.71 -13.74 11.36
N VAL A 276 2.78 -13.59 10.41
CA VAL A 276 3.02 -12.84 9.17
C VAL A 276 1.91 -11.83 8.89
N SER A 277 2.30 -10.65 8.41
CA SER A 277 1.36 -9.60 7.99
C SER A 277 0.49 -10.06 6.81
N LEU A 278 -0.77 -9.64 6.82
CA LEU A 278 -1.80 -10.01 5.84
C LEU A 278 -2.68 -8.80 5.54
N LEU A 279 -2.97 -8.58 4.27
CA LEU A 279 -4.02 -7.68 3.83
C LEU A 279 -5.15 -8.51 3.21
N LEU A 280 -6.33 -8.49 3.84
CA LEU A 280 -7.54 -9.16 3.38
C LEU A 280 -8.58 -8.12 2.96
N GLU A 281 -9.02 -8.14 1.70
CA GLU A 281 -10.04 -7.22 1.21
C GLU A 281 -11.27 -7.94 0.65
N GLY A 282 -12.40 -7.26 0.69
CA GLY A 282 -13.55 -7.62 -0.13
C GLY A 282 -14.88 -7.37 0.55
N VAL A 283 -15.97 -7.66 -0.15
CA VAL A 283 -17.32 -7.41 0.36
C VAL A 283 -17.70 -8.33 1.52
N HIS A 284 -17.06 -9.49 1.67
CA HIS A 284 -17.32 -10.44 2.77
C HIS A 284 -16.50 -10.14 4.03
N VAL A 285 -15.69 -9.07 4.03
CA VAL A 285 -15.02 -8.58 5.24
C VAL A 285 -16.04 -7.78 6.06
N ARG A 286 -16.99 -8.48 6.70
CA ARG A 286 -18.03 -7.84 7.53
C ARG A 286 -17.47 -7.36 8.86
N PRO A 287 -18.13 -6.40 9.51
CA PRO A 287 -17.76 -5.94 10.85
C PRO A 287 -17.58 -7.05 11.88
N SER A 288 -18.30 -8.17 11.74
CA SER A 288 -18.20 -9.34 12.64
C SER A 288 -16.90 -10.13 12.51
N LEU A 289 -16.15 -9.99 11.41
CA LEU A 289 -14.97 -10.82 11.15
C LEU A 289 -13.86 -10.61 12.17
N ILE A 290 -13.75 -9.41 12.77
CA ILE A 290 -12.78 -9.15 13.85
C ILE A 290 -12.99 -10.05 15.07
N ASN A 291 -14.22 -10.52 15.31
CA ASN A 291 -14.52 -11.43 16.42
C ASN A 291 -13.93 -12.83 16.22
N LYS A 292 -13.43 -13.14 15.02
CA LYS A 292 -12.73 -14.41 14.74
C LYS A 292 -11.24 -14.36 15.07
N ILE A 293 -10.73 -13.18 15.45
CA ILE A 293 -9.35 -13.02 15.89
C ILE A 293 -9.26 -13.40 17.38
N PRO A 294 -8.31 -14.28 17.78
CA PRO A 294 -8.09 -14.61 19.18
C PRO A 294 -7.72 -13.38 20.01
N HIS A 295 -8.27 -13.26 21.22
CA HIS A 295 -8.01 -12.12 22.11
C HIS A 295 -6.56 -12.02 22.61
N ASP A 296 -5.84 -13.15 22.63
CA ASP A 296 -4.46 -13.29 23.08
C ASP A 296 -3.44 -13.15 21.95
N THR A 297 -3.88 -12.76 20.75
CA THR A 297 -2.98 -12.52 19.62
C THR A 297 -2.01 -11.38 19.91
N ASN A 298 -0.75 -11.57 19.51
CA ASN A 298 0.25 -10.50 19.47
C ASN A 298 0.14 -9.64 18.19
N ALA A 299 -0.76 -9.99 17.26
CA ALA A 299 -0.94 -9.29 16.01
C ALA A 299 -1.66 -7.94 16.20
N ILE A 300 -1.23 -6.94 15.44
CA ILE A 300 -1.96 -5.68 15.36
C ILE A 300 -3.01 -5.82 14.26
N VAL A 301 -4.28 -5.75 14.66
CA VAL A 301 -5.42 -5.95 13.77
C VAL A 301 -6.17 -4.66 13.54
N ILE A 302 -6.38 -4.33 12.27
CA ILE A 302 -7.05 -3.11 11.84
C ILE A 302 -8.13 -3.48 10.83
N GLN A 303 -9.36 -3.07 11.12
CA GLN A 303 -10.49 -3.25 10.21
C GLN A 303 -11.05 -1.91 9.76
N ILE A 304 -11.19 -1.75 8.45
CA ILE A 304 -11.68 -0.53 7.81
C ILE A 304 -12.82 -0.90 6.86
N ILE A 305 -13.92 -0.16 6.92
CA ILE A 305 -15.04 -0.31 5.99
C ILE A 305 -15.07 0.90 5.05
N LEU A 306 -14.97 0.64 3.75
CA LEU A 306 -15.00 1.64 2.71
C LEU A 306 -16.41 1.86 2.18
N GLY A 307 -16.74 3.12 1.91
CA GLY A 307 -17.98 3.53 1.26
C GLY A 307 -17.81 4.77 0.40
N VAL A 308 -18.89 5.19 -0.26
CA VAL A 308 -18.97 6.47 -0.98
C VAL A 308 -20.18 7.26 -0.51
N THR A 309 -20.11 8.60 -0.59
CA THR A 309 -21.16 9.47 -0.01
C THR A 309 -22.49 9.43 -0.75
N ASN A 310 -22.46 9.20 -2.07
CA ASN A 310 -23.66 9.35 -2.89
C ASN A 310 -23.71 8.36 -4.08
N LYS A 311 -24.94 8.07 -4.52
CA LYS A 311 -25.21 7.17 -5.65
C LYS A 311 -24.49 7.62 -6.95
N LYS A 312 -24.45 8.93 -7.23
CA LYS A 312 -23.81 9.45 -8.45
C LYS A 312 -22.31 9.15 -8.49
N GLN A 313 -21.64 9.20 -7.34
CA GLN A 313 -20.23 8.88 -7.20
C GLN A 313 -19.94 7.41 -7.45
N LEU A 314 -20.75 6.53 -6.85
CA LEU A 314 -20.66 5.09 -7.11
C LEU A 314 -20.82 4.78 -8.60
N GLN A 315 -21.81 5.42 -9.25
CA GLN A 315 -22.05 5.27 -10.68
C GLN A 315 -20.85 5.73 -11.52
N ARG A 316 -20.23 6.87 -11.18
CA ARG A 316 -19.01 7.36 -11.84
C ARG A 316 -17.84 6.38 -11.69
N GLN A 317 -17.67 5.76 -10.52
CA GLN A 317 -16.60 4.77 -10.31
C GLN A 317 -16.79 3.52 -11.19
N PHE A 318 -18.03 3.08 -11.41
CA PHE A 318 -18.32 1.99 -12.35
C PHE A 318 -18.06 2.37 -13.82
N GLN A 319 -18.43 3.60 -14.22
CA GLN A 319 -18.15 4.11 -15.57
C GLN A 319 -16.65 4.34 -15.84
N GLY A 320 -15.86 4.68 -14.82
CA GLY A 320 -14.40 4.78 -14.95
C GLY A 320 -13.72 3.42 -15.20
N ARG A 321 -14.26 2.35 -14.60
CA ARG A 321 -13.79 0.97 -14.79
C ARG A 321 -14.09 0.42 -16.19
N SER A 322 -15.21 0.78 -16.80
CA SER A 322 -15.56 0.34 -18.16
C SER A 322 -14.74 1.00 -19.27
N LYS A 323 -14.17 2.19 -19.03
CA LYS A 323 -13.27 2.83 -20.01
C LYS A 323 -11.85 2.26 -20.00
N SER A 324 -11.41 1.70 -18.88
CA SER A 324 -10.08 1.08 -18.72
C SER A 324 -10.07 -0.42 -19.03
N SER A 325 -11.23 -1.07 -19.05
CA SER A 325 -11.39 -2.48 -19.40
C SER A 325 -12.67 -2.67 -20.23
N GLN A 326 -12.56 -3.26 -21.43
CA GLN A 326 -13.70 -3.64 -22.30
C GLN A 326 -14.55 -4.76 -21.65
N ASP A 327 -15.08 -4.53 -20.45
CA ASP A 327 -15.60 -5.57 -19.58
C ASP A 327 -17.13 -5.51 -19.47
N ARG A 328 -17.82 -6.58 -19.91
CA ARG A 328 -19.28 -6.82 -19.76
C ARG A 328 -19.77 -6.87 -18.29
N ARG A 329 -18.88 -6.58 -17.33
CA ARG A 329 -19.17 -6.50 -15.89
C ARG A 329 -19.75 -5.15 -15.49
N ALA A 330 -19.42 -4.07 -16.20
CA ALA A 330 -19.93 -2.73 -15.88
C ALA A 330 -21.45 -2.63 -16.04
N ASP A 331 -22.00 -3.20 -17.10
CA ASP A 331 -23.44 -3.22 -17.35
C ASP A 331 -24.19 -3.99 -16.26
N ARG A 332 -23.65 -5.14 -15.82
CA ARG A 332 -24.20 -5.91 -14.70
C ARG A 332 -24.22 -5.14 -13.37
N TYR A 333 -23.21 -4.31 -13.10
CA TYR A 333 -23.20 -3.45 -11.92
C TYR A 333 -24.25 -2.33 -12.00
N LEU A 334 -24.49 -1.79 -13.21
CA LEU A 334 -25.53 -0.78 -13.43
C LEU A 334 -26.93 -1.38 -13.31
N GLU A 335 -27.16 -2.60 -13.81
CA GLU A 335 -28.43 -3.32 -13.66
C GLU A 335 -28.77 -3.64 -12.19
N SER A 336 -27.75 -3.87 -11.36
CA SER A 336 -27.91 -4.22 -9.95
C SER A 336 -27.54 -3.07 -9.00
N PHE A 337 -27.57 -1.83 -9.52
CA PHE A 337 -27.04 -0.66 -8.81
C PHE A 337 -27.74 -0.41 -7.46
N ASP A 338 -29.07 -0.53 -7.43
CA ASP A 338 -29.82 -0.33 -6.18
C ASP A 338 -29.48 -1.41 -5.15
N ALA A 339 -29.34 -2.68 -5.55
CA ALA A 339 -28.92 -3.74 -4.63
C ALA A 339 -27.52 -3.48 -4.05
N ILE A 340 -26.57 -2.98 -4.85
CA ILE A 340 -25.23 -2.60 -4.38
C ILE A 340 -25.31 -1.45 -3.37
N TRP A 341 -26.18 -0.47 -3.62
CA TRP A 341 -26.37 0.67 -2.71
C TRP A 341 -27.01 0.27 -1.38
N GLU A 342 -28.02 -0.61 -1.42
CA GLU A 342 -28.65 -1.16 -0.22
C GLU A 342 -27.64 -1.95 0.62
N LEU A 343 -26.82 -2.81 -0.02
CA LEU A 343 -25.74 -3.53 0.67
C LEU A 343 -24.72 -2.58 1.31
N GLN A 344 -24.34 -1.52 0.61
CA GLN A 344 -23.41 -0.53 1.16
C GLN A 344 -24.02 0.12 2.40
N THR A 345 -25.29 0.50 2.32
CA THR A 345 -26.00 1.15 3.41
C THR A 345 -26.05 0.24 4.65
N SER A 346 -26.35 -1.06 4.47
CA SER A 346 -26.32 -2.04 5.56
C SER A 346 -24.92 -2.19 6.15
N LEU A 347 -23.90 -2.41 5.33
CA LEU A 347 -22.52 -2.60 5.79
C LEU A 347 -21.98 -1.39 6.56
N LEU A 348 -22.30 -0.17 6.12
CA LEU A 348 -21.92 1.05 6.83
C LEU A 348 -22.68 1.20 8.16
N ALA A 349 -23.95 0.80 8.22
CA ALA A 349 -24.72 0.80 9.45
C ALA A 349 -24.20 -0.23 10.47
N GLU A 350 -23.85 -1.43 10.00
CA GLU A 350 -23.21 -2.47 10.82
C GLU A 350 -21.84 -1.99 11.34
N ALA A 351 -21.04 -1.37 10.48
CA ALA A 351 -19.73 -0.84 10.85
C ALA A 351 -19.84 0.26 11.92
N LYS A 352 -20.83 1.15 11.79
CA LYS A 352 -21.11 2.18 12.79
C LYS A 352 -21.53 1.58 14.13
N THR A 353 -22.37 0.54 14.09
CA THR A 353 -22.82 -0.18 15.30
C THR A 353 -21.65 -0.88 16.00
N ALA A 354 -20.73 -1.45 15.22
CA ALA A 354 -19.50 -2.09 15.72
C ALA A 354 -18.37 -1.11 16.06
N ASN A 355 -18.59 0.21 15.96
CA ASN A 355 -17.59 1.25 16.19
C ASN A 355 -16.30 1.09 15.36
N LEU A 356 -16.43 0.62 14.11
CA LEU A 356 -15.32 0.44 13.19
C LEU A 356 -15.00 1.72 12.40
N SER A 357 -13.76 1.81 11.93
CA SER A 357 -13.31 2.91 11.08
C SER A 357 -14.01 2.86 9.72
N ILE A 358 -14.90 3.83 9.47
CA ILE A 358 -15.53 4.04 8.17
C ILE A 358 -14.74 5.10 7.40
N ILE A 359 -14.34 4.79 6.17
CA ILE A 359 -13.61 5.74 5.31
C ILE A 359 -14.37 5.91 3.99
N ILE A 360 -14.66 7.17 3.67
CA ILE A 360 -15.33 7.55 2.43
C ILE A 360 -14.28 7.72 1.34
N ASN A 361 -14.40 6.93 0.28
CA ASN A 361 -13.49 6.98 -0.87
C ASN A 361 -14.07 7.81 -2.01
N ASP A 362 -14.14 9.11 -1.78
CA ASP A 362 -14.57 10.07 -2.80
C ASP A 362 -13.37 10.61 -3.62
N ASN A 363 -12.21 10.72 -2.97
CA ASN A 363 -10.90 11.03 -3.55
C ASN A 363 -9.89 9.99 -3.04
N LEU A 364 -9.15 9.37 -3.96
CA LEU A 364 -8.19 8.32 -3.64
C LEU A 364 -7.08 8.79 -2.69
N ILE A 365 -6.55 10.00 -2.90
CA ILE A 365 -5.43 10.54 -2.12
C ILE A 365 -5.88 10.78 -0.67
N ASP A 366 -7.03 11.41 -0.50
CA ASP A 366 -7.58 11.72 0.82
C ASP A 366 -7.98 10.44 1.57
N ALA A 367 -8.63 9.49 0.88
CA ALA A 367 -9.00 8.21 1.45
C ALA A 367 -7.77 7.42 1.89
N LEU A 368 -6.71 7.41 1.08
CA LEU A 368 -5.44 6.78 1.44
C LEU A 368 -4.83 7.45 2.67
N ALA A 369 -4.72 8.78 2.72
CA ALA A 369 -4.21 9.50 3.88
C ALA A 369 -5.02 9.19 5.15
N MET A 370 -6.35 9.10 5.05
CA MET A 370 -7.22 8.71 6.16
C MET A 370 -6.97 7.27 6.64
N ILE A 371 -6.74 6.31 5.71
CA ILE A 371 -6.40 4.93 6.06
C ILE A 371 -5.05 4.88 6.77
N MET A 372 -4.02 5.52 6.22
CA MET A 372 -2.68 5.58 6.82
C MET A 372 -2.73 6.16 8.24
N ARG A 373 -3.54 7.21 8.44
CA ARG A 373 -3.78 7.81 9.75
C ARG A 373 -4.50 6.85 10.71
N SER A 374 -5.49 6.12 10.24
CA SER A 374 -6.22 5.11 11.04
C SER A 374 -5.28 3.99 11.49
N ILE A 375 -4.40 3.54 10.59
CA ILE A 375 -3.37 2.54 10.89
C ILE A 375 -2.38 3.07 11.92
N SER A 376 -1.83 4.27 11.69
CA SER A 376 -0.86 4.89 12.60
C SER A 376 -1.42 5.10 14.01
N ASN A 377 -2.68 5.56 14.13
CA ASN A 377 -3.32 5.68 15.44
C ASN A 377 -3.44 4.31 16.14
N SER A 378 -3.81 3.27 15.40
CA SER A 378 -3.94 1.91 15.95
C SER A 378 -2.59 1.36 16.45
N LEU A 379 -1.51 1.63 15.72
CA LEU A 379 -0.15 1.29 16.15
C LEU A 379 0.25 2.03 17.42
N ARG A 380 -0.07 3.33 17.51
CA ARG A 380 0.22 4.13 18.69
C ARG A 380 -0.54 3.61 19.92
N ASP A 381 -1.84 3.36 19.78
CA ASP A 381 -2.67 2.85 20.87
C ASP A 381 -2.20 1.46 21.34
N HIS A 382 -1.70 0.63 20.42
CA HIS A 382 -1.07 -0.63 20.75
C HIS A 382 0.23 -0.43 21.54
N ASN A 383 1.14 0.43 21.07
CA ASN A 383 2.43 0.68 21.73
C ASN A 383 2.28 1.26 23.14
N LEU A 384 1.27 2.12 23.35
CA LEU A 384 0.94 2.61 24.68
C LEU A 384 0.51 1.49 25.64
N LYS A 385 -0.18 0.46 25.15
CA LYS A 385 -0.59 -0.71 25.97
C LYS A 385 0.58 -1.64 26.29
N THR A 386 1.55 -1.75 25.39
CA THR A 386 2.73 -2.62 25.55
C THR A 386 3.93 -1.93 26.20
N GLY A 387 3.83 -0.63 26.52
CA GLY A 387 4.89 0.14 27.19
C GLY A 387 6.05 0.54 26.27
N GLN A 388 5.79 0.74 24.98
CA GLN A 388 6.79 0.99 23.93
C GLN A 388 6.79 2.47 23.49
N SER A 389 7.56 3.30 24.19
CA SER A 389 7.67 4.76 24.01
C SER A 389 9.10 5.26 24.17
#